data_AF-A0A4R4QST6-F1
#
_entry.id   AF-A0A4R4QST6-F1
#
_cell.length_a   1.000
_cell.length_b   1.000
_cell.length_c   1.000
_cell.angle_alpha   90.00
_cell.angle_beta   90.00
_cell.angle_gamma   90.00
#
_symmetry.space_group_name_H-M   'P 1'
#
loop_
_entity.id
_entity.type
_entity.pdbx_description
1 polymer ?
#
loop_
_entity_poly.entity_id
_entity_poly.type
_entity_poly.pdbx_seq_one_letter_code
_entity_poly.pdbx_strand_id
1 'polypeptide(L)'
;MRRKLSAIPLALCTALAAVAVGVPAQADPVGTLACPSIPATHDPAITLTVYRVARAHDVNDKVLLSAFEAGWVESHMNNLPCGDKTSLGVFQQRWDYGWGTPEQIMDPVYATTQYVTRAIVCDNDNPGYTAGQVAQCVQRSGFPDRYDQVAAKARTLLAEAARTHAIAGGSSTDVTGDGRDDVLTFTQNALADVYVATSTGSAFAGTSTKWNDFFSIGGETASTGDVNGDGRDDIVTFAHSNTGDVYVALSNGSSFGGGQKWHDWFAPGAEIGAVGDVDGDGRDDLVAFTHNPAGDVYVALSTGTSFGPGQKWHEFFSPFGEYPAVGDVDGDGKADLITFTQGFAADVIVARSTGTSFGGAQKWHDLFAVGAEQPRVGDIDGDGKDDIVTFTCNADADVYAAISTGTAFTGTTVKWNDFFCLTGEFPYLADVDGDGRDDIVVFTKGNLNDVYVGLSTGTSFGPGVKWHDFFGLNGEVTL
;
A
#
# COMPACT_ATOMS: atom_id res chain seq x y z
N MET A 1 19.59 -44.78 -66.19
CA MET A 1 18.99 -43.93 -67.26
C MET A 1 19.09 -42.48 -66.81
N ARG A 2 19.97 -41.69 -67.42
CA ARG A 2 20.23 -40.28 -67.08
C ARG A 2 19.02 -39.41 -67.46
N ARG A 3 18.51 -38.57 -66.56
CA ARG A 3 17.67 -37.41 -66.92
C ARG A 3 18.36 -36.13 -66.47
N LYS A 4 18.42 -35.20 -67.42
CA LYS A 4 19.18 -33.96 -67.45
C LYS A 4 18.52 -32.89 -66.58
N LEU A 5 19.31 -32.14 -65.82
CA LEU A 5 18.94 -30.83 -65.30
C LEU A 5 18.96 -29.81 -66.44
N SER A 6 17.88 -29.04 -66.58
CA SER A 6 17.85 -27.81 -67.38
C SER A 6 17.92 -26.60 -66.43
N ALA A 7 18.92 -25.76 -66.65
CA ALA A 7 19.13 -24.50 -65.96
C ALA A 7 18.21 -23.41 -66.52
N ILE A 8 17.68 -22.55 -65.65
CA ILE A 8 17.06 -21.26 -66.00
C ILE A 8 17.93 -20.17 -65.34
N PRO A 9 18.42 -19.16 -66.07
CA PRO A 9 19.32 -18.16 -65.53
C PRO A 9 18.55 -17.09 -64.75
N LEU A 10 19.03 -16.79 -63.52
CA LEU A 10 18.56 -15.66 -62.72
C LEU A 10 19.34 -14.42 -63.14
N ALA A 11 18.66 -13.47 -63.81
CA ALA A 11 19.24 -12.17 -64.15
C ALA A 11 19.37 -11.32 -62.88
N LEU A 12 20.61 -11.09 -62.45
CA LEU A 12 20.95 -10.21 -61.34
C LEU A 12 20.87 -8.75 -61.83
N CYS A 13 19.80 -8.05 -61.48
CA CYS A 13 19.65 -6.62 -61.76
C CYS A 13 20.29 -5.84 -60.60
N THR A 14 21.52 -5.36 -60.79
CA THR A 14 22.17 -4.45 -59.84
C THR A 14 21.64 -3.03 -60.03
N ALA A 15 20.73 -2.60 -59.15
CA ALA A 15 20.39 -1.19 -59.01
C ALA A 15 21.36 -0.54 -58.00
N LEU A 16 22.22 0.36 -58.46
CA LEU A 16 22.94 1.29 -57.58
C LEU A 16 21.93 2.31 -57.04
N ALA A 17 21.58 2.21 -55.76
CA ALA A 17 20.93 3.31 -55.04
C ALA A 17 22.03 4.24 -54.50
N ALA A 18 22.08 5.47 -55.02
CA ALA A 18 22.88 6.53 -54.44
C ALA A 18 22.29 6.89 -53.07
N VAL A 19 23.03 6.66 -51.99
CA VAL A 19 22.67 7.14 -50.65
C VAL A 19 22.91 8.64 -50.63
N ALA A 20 21.83 9.42 -50.66
CA ALA A 20 21.90 10.82 -50.30
C ALA A 20 22.24 10.90 -48.81
N VAL A 21 23.44 11.39 -48.49
CA VAL A 21 23.83 11.70 -47.12
C VAL A 21 22.97 12.88 -46.69
N GLY A 22 21.90 12.59 -45.94
CA GLY A 22 21.09 13.61 -45.29
C GLY A 22 21.98 14.42 -44.36
N VAL A 23 21.88 15.75 -44.44
CA VAL A 23 22.42 16.64 -43.42
C VAL A 23 21.86 16.17 -42.07
N PRO A 24 22.68 15.93 -41.03
CA PRO A 24 22.13 15.56 -39.74
C PRO A 24 21.14 16.65 -39.32
N ALA A 25 19.92 16.23 -38.96
CA ALA A 25 18.95 17.13 -38.39
C ALA A 25 19.64 17.82 -37.20
N GLN A 26 19.76 19.14 -37.29
CA GLN A 26 20.26 19.94 -36.20
C GLN A 26 19.26 19.75 -35.06
N ALA A 27 19.68 19.07 -33.99
CA ALA A 27 18.85 18.93 -32.80
C ALA A 27 18.46 20.34 -32.38
N ASP A 28 17.15 20.60 -32.33
CA ASP A 28 16.66 21.84 -31.74
C ASP A 28 17.31 21.97 -30.35
N PRO A 29 17.85 23.14 -29.99
CA PRO A 29 18.36 23.33 -28.64
C PRO A 29 17.20 22.99 -27.70
N VAL A 30 17.41 22.06 -26.76
CA VAL A 30 16.43 21.64 -25.76
C VAL A 30 15.97 22.91 -25.04
N GLY A 31 14.86 23.47 -25.53
CA GLY A 31 14.26 24.65 -24.95
C GLY A 31 13.84 24.31 -23.53
N THR A 32 13.89 25.30 -22.65
CA THR A 32 13.24 25.26 -21.35
C THR A 32 11.86 24.62 -21.49
N LEU A 33 11.70 23.40 -20.98
CA LEU A 33 10.40 22.73 -20.91
C LEU A 33 9.63 23.35 -19.74
N ALA A 34 9.43 24.67 -19.72
CA ALA A 34 8.72 25.31 -18.61
C ALA A 34 7.29 24.76 -18.57
N CYS A 35 6.85 24.24 -17.42
CA CYS A 35 5.48 23.78 -17.28
C CYS A 35 4.52 24.95 -17.53
N PRO A 36 3.51 24.79 -18.41
CA PRO A 36 2.48 25.82 -18.59
C PRO A 36 1.76 26.17 -17.29
N SER A 37 1.59 25.16 -16.42
CA SER A 37 1.09 25.29 -15.05
C SER A 37 1.47 24.03 -14.26
N ILE A 38 1.74 24.19 -12.96
CA ILE A 38 1.82 23.07 -12.02
C ILE A 38 0.39 22.77 -11.55
N PRO A 39 -0.08 21.51 -11.54
CA PRO A 39 -1.39 21.15 -11.00
C PRO A 39 -1.58 21.67 -9.57
N ALA A 40 -2.79 22.13 -9.24
CA ALA A 40 -3.07 22.67 -7.90
C ALA A 40 -3.20 21.58 -6.82
N THR A 41 -3.46 20.33 -7.24
CA THR A 41 -3.62 19.15 -6.40
C THR A 41 -2.42 18.21 -6.57
N HIS A 42 -2.20 17.34 -5.60
CA HIS A 42 -1.20 16.28 -5.69
C HIS A 42 -1.69 15.10 -6.53
N ASP A 43 -0.73 14.29 -6.96
CA ASP A 43 -0.96 12.94 -7.47
C ASP A 43 -0.68 11.95 -6.31
N PRO A 44 -1.71 11.47 -5.59
CA PRO A 44 -1.57 10.40 -4.60
C PRO A 44 -0.69 9.19 -4.99
N ALA A 45 -0.51 8.80 -6.26
CA ALA A 45 0.29 7.63 -6.66
C ALA A 45 1.76 7.98 -6.55
N ILE A 46 2.09 9.23 -6.86
CA ILE A 46 3.39 9.81 -6.61
C ILE A 46 3.62 9.94 -5.11
N THR A 47 2.64 10.35 -4.30
CA THR A 47 2.82 10.39 -2.84
C THR A 47 3.06 9.01 -2.24
N LEU A 48 2.31 7.99 -2.68
CA LEU A 48 2.46 6.61 -2.24
C LEU A 48 3.81 6.03 -2.68
N THR A 49 4.23 6.30 -3.92
CA THR A 49 5.55 5.88 -4.42
C THR A 49 6.67 6.53 -3.62
N VAL A 50 6.60 7.85 -3.39
CA VAL A 50 7.60 8.57 -2.58
C VAL A 50 7.65 8.00 -1.16
N TYR A 51 6.49 7.73 -0.56
CA TYR A 51 6.40 7.10 0.76
C TYR A 51 7.09 5.74 0.79
N ARG A 52 6.65 4.80 -0.07
CA ARG A 52 7.18 3.43 -0.13
C ARG A 52 8.69 3.43 -0.36
N VAL A 53 9.17 4.20 -1.34
CA VAL A 53 10.61 4.27 -1.63
C VAL A 53 11.38 4.88 -0.48
N ALA A 54 10.90 5.95 0.15
CA ALA A 54 11.59 6.53 1.30
C ALA A 54 11.71 5.52 2.45
N ARG A 55 10.64 4.77 2.74
CA ARG A 55 10.64 3.70 3.75
C ARG A 55 11.60 2.56 3.37
N ALA A 56 11.73 2.23 2.09
CA ALA A 56 12.71 1.27 1.57
C ALA A 56 14.17 1.65 1.79
N HIS A 57 14.45 2.94 2.04
CA HIS A 57 15.79 3.43 2.36
C HIS A 57 16.01 3.66 3.86
N ASP A 58 15.16 3.08 4.72
CA ASP A 58 15.26 3.16 6.20
C ASP A 58 15.41 4.61 6.70
N VAL A 59 14.67 5.53 6.08
CA VAL A 59 14.72 6.94 6.46
C VAL A 59 13.99 7.16 7.77
N ASN A 60 14.51 8.06 8.60
CA ASN A 60 13.77 8.54 9.76
C ASN A 60 12.61 9.49 9.36
N ASP A 61 11.70 9.76 10.29
CA ASP A 61 10.52 10.61 10.06
C ASP A 61 10.85 12.02 9.55
N LYS A 62 12.01 12.56 9.94
CA LYS A 62 12.44 13.89 9.51
C LYS A 62 12.86 13.91 8.05
N VAL A 63 13.61 12.91 7.60
CA VAL A 63 13.99 12.73 6.19
C VAL A 63 12.76 12.36 5.34
N LEU A 64 11.84 11.55 5.87
CA LEU A 64 10.57 11.26 5.20
C LEU A 64 9.75 12.54 4.98
N LEU A 65 9.59 13.35 6.02
CA LEU A 65 8.88 14.62 5.92
C LEU A 65 9.57 15.59 4.95
N SER A 66 10.91 15.62 4.92
CA SER A 66 11.64 16.51 4.00
C SER A 66 11.37 16.16 2.54
N ALA A 67 11.23 14.87 2.21
CA ALA A 67 10.85 14.43 0.86
C ALA A 67 9.46 14.95 0.48
N PHE A 68 8.48 14.88 1.38
CA PHE A 68 7.14 15.40 1.12
C PHE A 68 7.10 16.94 1.01
N GLU A 69 7.87 17.66 1.83
CA GLU A 69 8.00 19.12 1.72
C GLU A 69 8.67 19.51 0.39
N ALA A 70 9.74 18.81 0.00
CA ALA A 70 10.42 19.04 -1.27
C ALA A 70 9.49 18.77 -2.45
N GLY A 71 8.89 17.58 -2.55
CA GLY A 71 8.02 17.25 -3.67
C GLY A 71 6.79 18.18 -3.75
N TRP A 72 6.24 18.62 -2.62
CA TRP A 72 5.17 19.60 -2.62
C TRP A 72 5.63 20.97 -3.15
N VAL A 73 6.76 21.51 -2.68
CA VAL A 73 7.27 22.80 -3.16
C VAL A 73 7.67 22.75 -4.63
N GLU A 74 8.26 21.65 -5.09
CA GLU A 74 8.81 21.53 -6.43
C GLU A 74 7.73 21.26 -7.49
N SER A 75 6.74 20.41 -7.19
CA SER A 75 5.75 19.99 -8.19
C SER A 75 4.33 19.79 -7.65
N HIS A 76 4.05 20.21 -6.42
CA HIS A 76 2.86 19.82 -5.68
C HIS A 76 2.68 18.29 -5.61
N MET A 77 3.76 17.51 -5.54
CA MET A 77 3.78 16.04 -5.58
C MET A 77 3.20 15.46 -6.89
N ASN A 78 3.53 16.06 -8.03
CA ASN A 78 3.21 15.53 -9.37
C ASN A 78 4.50 15.16 -10.11
N ASN A 79 4.48 14.10 -10.93
CA ASN A 79 5.63 13.72 -11.74
C ASN A 79 5.62 14.45 -13.10
N LEU A 80 6.26 15.63 -13.15
CA LEU A 80 6.11 16.55 -14.28
C LEU A 80 7.16 16.31 -15.37
N PRO A 81 6.76 16.17 -16.66
CA PRO A 81 7.69 16.09 -17.80
C PRO A 81 8.25 17.47 -18.21
N CYS A 82 8.22 18.43 -17.30
CA CYS A 82 8.50 19.84 -17.52
C CYS A 82 9.03 20.49 -16.22
N GLY A 83 9.72 21.62 -16.34
CA GLY A 83 10.33 22.38 -15.25
C GLY A 83 11.18 23.57 -15.73
N ASP A 84 11.80 24.31 -14.80
CA ASP A 84 12.81 25.32 -15.17
C ASP A 84 14.02 24.64 -15.81
N LYS A 85 14.48 25.14 -16.97
CA LYS A 85 15.61 24.59 -17.73
C LYS A 85 15.43 23.09 -18.05
N THR A 86 16.13 22.25 -17.30
CA THR A 86 16.29 20.80 -17.46
C THR A 86 15.68 20.03 -16.29
N SER A 87 14.94 20.72 -15.42
CA SER A 87 14.23 20.12 -14.29
C SER A 87 13.07 19.24 -14.78
N LEU A 88 12.98 18.04 -14.22
CA LEU A 88 11.91 17.08 -14.48
C LEU A 88 11.53 16.34 -13.18
N GLY A 89 10.35 15.72 -13.22
CA GLY A 89 9.85 14.80 -12.21
C GLY A 89 9.37 15.45 -10.91
N VAL A 90 9.05 14.61 -9.93
CA VAL A 90 8.45 15.01 -8.64
C VAL A 90 9.31 15.97 -7.82
N PHE A 91 10.63 15.85 -7.92
CA PHE A 91 11.57 16.71 -7.19
C PHE A 91 12.18 17.81 -8.06
N GLN A 92 11.70 17.99 -9.30
CA GLN A 92 12.25 18.94 -10.27
C GLN A 92 13.78 18.83 -10.43
N GLN A 93 14.27 17.59 -10.43
CA GLN A 93 15.70 17.26 -10.52
C GLN A 93 16.25 17.58 -11.91
N ARG A 94 17.52 17.96 -11.98
CA ARG A 94 18.16 18.42 -13.22
C ARG A 94 19.14 17.39 -13.77
N TRP A 95 18.88 16.86 -14.96
CA TRP A 95 19.72 15.83 -15.58
C TRP A 95 21.14 16.35 -15.94
N ASP A 96 21.30 17.65 -16.18
CA ASP A 96 22.60 18.31 -16.40
C ASP A 96 23.36 18.65 -15.10
N TYR A 97 22.81 18.33 -13.92
CA TYR A 97 23.41 18.56 -12.60
C TYR A 97 23.72 17.26 -11.83
N GLY A 98 23.81 16.13 -12.53
CA GLY A 98 24.22 14.86 -11.95
C GLY A 98 23.14 14.15 -11.13
N TRP A 99 21.87 14.45 -11.40
CA TRP A 99 20.74 13.74 -10.79
C TRP A 99 20.36 12.44 -11.52
N GLY A 100 20.74 12.27 -12.79
CA GLY A 100 20.39 11.10 -13.62
C GLY A 100 20.12 11.52 -15.07
N THR A 101 19.82 10.57 -15.97
CA THR A 101 19.30 10.88 -17.31
C THR A 101 17.85 11.37 -17.23
N PRO A 102 17.30 12.06 -18.27
CA PRO A 102 15.89 12.47 -18.30
C PRO A 102 14.90 11.33 -18.00
N GLU A 103 15.16 10.13 -18.53
CA GLU A 103 14.32 8.95 -18.29
C GLU A 103 14.37 8.50 -16.83
N GLN A 104 15.56 8.53 -16.22
CA GLN A 104 15.75 8.14 -14.83
C GLN A 104 15.07 9.11 -13.86
N ILE A 105 15.23 10.42 -14.06
CA ILE A 105 14.63 11.41 -13.14
C ILE A 105 13.11 11.56 -13.35
N MET A 106 12.56 11.04 -14.46
CA MET A 106 11.13 10.88 -14.68
C MET A 106 10.56 9.60 -14.05
N ASP A 107 11.40 8.67 -13.61
CA ASP A 107 10.99 7.52 -12.80
C ASP A 107 10.93 7.96 -11.32
N PRO A 108 9.72 8.01 -10.70
CA PRO A 108 9.58 8.44 -9.31
C PRO A 108 10.35 7.57 -8.31
N VAL A 109 10.57 6.28 -8.61
CA VAL A 109 11.35 5.38 -7.76
C VAL A 109 12.81 5.79 -7.74
N TYR A 110 13.38 6.02 -8.92
CA TYR A 110 14.75 6.50 -9.05
C TYR A 110 14.92 7.90 -8.47
N ALA A 111 14.03 8.83 -8.82
CA ALA A 111 14.10 10.23 -8.37
C ALA A 111 14.02 10.32 -6.83
N THR A 112 13.13 9.55 -6.21
CA THR A 112 13.00 9.46 -4.75
C THR A 112 14.24 8.84 -4.12
N THR A 113 14.73 7.72 -4.66
CA THR A 113 15.97 7.08 -4.20
C THR A 113 17.15 8.07 -4.18
N GLN A 114 17.32 8.83 -5.27
CA GLN A 114 18.37 9.86 -5.37
C GLN A 114 18.19 10.97 -4.34
N TYR A 115 16.96 11.40 -4.08
CA TYR A 115 16.66 12.43 -3.09
C TYR A 115 16.97 11.92 -1.67
N VAL A 116 16.38 10.80 -1.26
CA VAL A 116 16.47 10.31 0.13
C VAL A 116 17.89 9.89 0.49
N THR A 117 18.65 9.32 -0.46
CA THR A 117 20.08 9.00 -0.24
C THR A 117 20.88 10.25 0.13
N ARG A 118 20.62 11.39 -0.53
CA ARG A 118 21.28 12.66 -0.21
C ARG A 118 20.73 13.28 1.08
N ALA A 119 19.44 13.14 1.33
CA ALA A 119 18.78 13.65 2.53
C ALA A 119 19.30 12.98 3.81
N ILE A 120 19.51 11.66 3.79
CA ILE A 120 20.12 10.92 4.90
C ILE A 120 21.50 11.49 5.26
N VAL A 121 22.35 11.74 4.26
CA VAL A 121 23.68 12.35 4.49
C VAL A 121 23.54 13.74 5.08
N CYS A 122 22.67 14.58 4.51
CA CYS A 122 22.40 15.92 5.02
C CYS A 122 21.94 15.92 6.48
N ASP A 123 21.05 14.99 6.85
CA ASP A 123 20.55 14.87 8.21
C ASP A 123 21.62 14.40 9.19
N ASN A 124 22.39 13.38 8.83
CA ASN A 124 23.49 12.87 9.64
C ASN A 124 24.56 13.93 9.91
N ASP A 125 24.90 14.72 8.89
CA ASP A 125 25.86 15.83 9.02
C ASP A 125 25.29 17.01 9.82
N ASN A 126 23.96 17.13 9.92
CA ASN A 126 23.27 18.27 10.53
C ASN A 126 22.07 17.83 11.38
N PRO A 127 22.29 17.11 12.50
CA PRO A 127 21.21 16.48 13.27
C PRO A 127 20.18 17.47 13.83
N GLY A 128 20.55 18.74 14.00
CA GLY A 128 19.66 19.81 14.47
C GLY A 128 18.79 20.47 13.39
N TYR A 129 18.91 20.06 12.12
CA TYR A 129 18.07 20.61 11.05
C TYR A 129 16.61 20.20 11.22
N THR A 130 15.70 21.08 10.80
CA THR A 130 14.29 20.76 10.50
C THR A 130 14.19 19.94 9.22
N ALA A 131 13.01 19.38 8.94
CA ALA A 131 12.74 18.71 7.67
C ALA A 131 12.97 19.65 6.47
N GLY A 132 12.52 20.90 6.56
CA GLY A 132 12.68 21.86 5.46
C GLY A 132 14.12 22.27 5.22
N GLN A 133 14.93 22.31 6.29
CA GLN A 133 16.36 22.52 6.20
C GLN A 133 17.10 21.33 5.57
N VAL A 134 16.66 20.09 5.84
CA VAL A 134 17.15 18.90 5.12
C VAL A 134 16.77 18.97 3.65
N ALA A 135 15.53 19.34 3.32
CA ALA A 135 15.09 19.53 1.94
C ALA A 135 15.93 20.58 1.20
N GLN A 136 16.19 21.71 1.85
CA GLN A 136 17.07 22.74 1.31
C GLN A 136 18.52 22.29 1.15
N CYS A 137 19.06 21.48 2.07
CA CYS A 137 20.42 20.93 1.95
C CYS A 137 20.57 20.08 0.68
N VAL A 138 19.53 19.32 0.35
CA VAL A 138 19.48 18.45 -0.83
C VAL A 138 19.24 19.25 -2.11
N GLN A 139 18.19 20.07 -2.14
CA GLN A 139 17.73 20.78 -3.35
C GLN A 139 18.58 22.00 -3.67
N ARG A 140 19.15 22.67 -2.65
CA ARG A 140 19.93 23.90 -2.77
C ARG A 140 19.20 24.99 -3.57
N SER A 141 17.92 25.17 -3.25
CA SER A 141 17.05 26.16 -3.89
C SER A 141 17.49 27.60 -3.56
N GLY A 142 17.14 28.55 -4.42
CA GLY A 142 17.34 29.99 -4.18
C GLY A 142 16.42 30.59 -3.12
N PHE A 143 15.46 29.81 -2.60
CA PHE A 143 14.49 30.23 -1.59
C PHE A 143 14.44 29.22 -0.43
N PRO A 144 15.44 29.23 0.47
CA PRO A 144 15.63 28.17 1.47
C PRO A 144 14.46 27.99 2.43
N ASP A 145 13.76 29.07 2.79
CA ASP A 145 12.71 29.02 3.82
C ASP A 145 11.37 28.44 3.32
N ARG A 146 11.25 28.07 2.03
CA ARG A 146 9.96 27.63 1.45
C ARG A 146 9.53 26.23 1.89
N TYR A 147 10.45 25.33 2.21
CA TYR A 147 10.11 23.96 2.56
C TYR A 147 9.46 23.88 3.94
N ASP A 148 10.01 24.56 4.96
CA ASP A 148 9.40 24.58 6.30
C ASP A 148 8.01 25.24 6.32
N GLN A 149 7.72 26.15 5.38
CA GLN A 149 6.41 26.80 5.26
C GLN A 149 5.29 25.85 4.88
N VAL A 150 5.61 24.71 4.24
CA VAL A 150 4.62 23.74 3.76
C VAL A 150 4.52 22.50 4.65
N ALA A 151 5.22 22.46 5.79
CA ALA A 151 5.27 21.31 6.69
C ALA A 151 3.89 20.75 7.06
N ALA A 152 2.90 21.61 7.32
CA ALA A 152 1.55 21.18 7.64
C ALA A 152 0.89 20.40 6.49
N LYS A 153 1.01 20.90 5.24
CA LYS A 153 0.49 20.22 4.06
C LYS A 153 1.25 18.93 3.78
N ALA A 154 2.58 18.94 3.92
CA ALA A 154 3.41 17.76 3.76
C ALA A 154 3.02 16.64 4.75
N ARG A 155 2.73 16.97 6.02
CA ARG A 155 2.21 16.00 7.01
C ARG A 155 0.85 15.42 6.63
N THR A 156 -0.06 16.23 6.07
CA THR A 156 -1.36 15.72 5.57
C THR A 156 -1.17 14.70 4.46
N LEU A 157 -0.30 15.00 3.48
CA LEU A 157 0.00 14.10 2.36
C LEU A 157 0.71 12.83 2.82
N LEU A 158 1.62 12.96 3.79
CA LEU A 158 2.30 11.83 4.39
C LEU A 158 1.32 10.90 5.11
N ALA A 159 0.39 11.46 5.88
CA ALA A 159 -0.65 10.67 6.55
C ALA A 159 -1.59 9.99 5.56
N GLU A 160 -1.92 10.64 4.43
CA GLU A 160 -2.68 10.04 3.33
C GLU A 160 -1.96 8.84 2.72
N ALA A 161 -0.70 9.00 2.32
CA ALA A 161 0.10 7.91 1.77
C ALA A 161 0.28 6.74 2.76
N ALA A 162 0.48 7.04 4.04
CA ALA A 162 0.60 6.02 5.09
C ALA A 162 -0.71 5.23 5.28
N ARG A 163 -1.87 5.88 5.22
CA ARG A 163 -3.18 5.19 5.25
C ARG A 163 -3.33 4.25 4.06
N THR A 164 -3.08 4.74 2.84
CA THR A 164 -3.21 3.92 1.63
C THR A 164 -2.23 2.74 1.62
N HIS A 165 -1.03 2.91 2.17
CA HIS A 165 -0.06 1.82 2.29
C HIS A 165 -0.45 0.75 3.32
N ALA A 166 -1.16 1.13 4.39
CA ALA A 166 -1.56 0.22 5.47
C ALA A 166 -2.85 -0.56 5.16
N ILE A 167 -3.45 -0.39 3.98
CA ILE A 167 -4.76 -0.94 3.65
C ILE A 167 -4.61 -2.16 2.74
N ALA A 168 -4.95 -3.31 3.32
CA ALA A 168 -5.47 -4.50 2.69
C ALA A 168 -6.33 -5.19 3.75
N GLY A 169 -7.57 -4.72 3.94
CA GLY A 169 -8.50 -5.31 4.90
C GLY A 169 -8.90 -6.73 4.49
N GLY A 170 -9.18 -7.57 5.50
CA GLY A 170 -9.85 -8.86 5.36
C GLY A 170 -9.11 -10.08 5.92
N SER A 171 -7.85 -9.98 6.33
CA SER A 171 -7.16 -11.17 6.87
C SER A 171 -7.31 -11.22 8.38
N SER A 172 -7.91 -12.31 8.87
CA SER A 172 -7.58 -12.86 10.17
C SER A 172 -6.05 -12.89 10.32
N THR A 173 -5.57 -12.83 11.56
CA THR A 173 -4.14 -12.96 11.84
C THR A 173 -3.93 -14.08 12.84
N ASP A 174 -4.63 -15.20 12.64
CA ASP A 174 -4.49 -16.41 13.44
C ASP A 174 -3.29 -17.23 12.96
N VAL A 175 -2.09 -16.68 13.23
CA VAL A 175 -0.84 -17.32 12.82
C VAL A 175 -0.54 -18.56 13.67
N THR A 176 -1.27 -18.76 14.77
CA THR A 176 -1.20 -19.97 15.62
C THR A 176 -2.13 -21.09 15.17
N GLY A 177 -3.25 -20.76 14.52
CA GLY A 177 -4.33 -21.67 14.15
C GLY A 177 -5.19 -22.08 15.34
N ASP A 178 -5.31 -21.21 16.34
CA ASP A 178 -6.02 -21.49 17.59
C ASP A 178 -7.42 -20.84 17.70
N GLY A 179 -7.85 -20.22 16.59
CA GLY A 179 -9.12 -19.53 16.42
C GLY A 179 -9.16 -18.15 17.08
N ARG A 180 -8.00 -17.56 17.36
CA ARG A 180 -7.88 -16.19 17.83
C ARG A 180 -6.85 -15.45 16.99
N ASP A 181 -7.19 -14.24 16.62
CA ASP A 181 -6.25 -13.39 15.90
C ASP A 181 -5.13 -12.90 16.82
N ASP A 182 -3.91 -13.02 16.30
CA ASP A 182 -2.68 -12.54 16.91
C ASP A 182 -2.33 -11.15 16.37
N VAL A 183 -1.31 -10.51 16.94
CA VAL A 183 -0.79 -9.24 16.42
C VAL A 183 0.67 -9.35 16.01
N LEU A 184 1.00 -8.72 14.89
CA LEU A 184 2.31 -8.77 14.27
C LEU A 184 2.93 -7.39 14.17
N THR A 185 4.26 -7.36 14.17
CA THR A 185 4.99 -6.18 13.74
C THR A 185 6.21 -6.51 12.89
N PHE A 186 6.40 -5.70 11.85
CA PHE A 186 7.46 -5.81 10.87
C PHE A 186 8.36 -4.59 11.02
N THR A 187 9.59 -4.83 11.45
CA THR A 187 10.60 -3.76 11.48
C THR A 187 10.93 -3.33 10.05
N GLN A 188 11.06 -2.02 9.82
CA GLN A 188 11.33 -1.49 8.47
C GLN A 188 12.81 -1.12 8.28
N ASN A 189 13.68 -1.64 9.15
CA ASN A 189 15.12 -1.46 9.10
C ASN A 189 15.81 -2.59 8.31
N ALA A 190 17.14 -2.57 8.23
CA ALA A 190 17.92 -3.54 7.48
C ALA A 190 17.79 -5.01 7.93
N LEU A 191 17.27 -5.28 9.14
CA LEU A 191 17.02 -6.64 9.63
C LEU A 191 15.65 -7.17 9.20
N ALA A 192 14.66 -6.27 9.02
CA ALA A 192 13.28 -6.62 8.70
C ALA A 192 12.76 -7.83 9.51
N ASP A 193 13.01 -7.79 10.82
CA ASP A 193 12.52 -8.76 11.79
C ASP A 193 10.99 -8.68 11.89
N VAL A 194 10.36 -9.85 12.04
CA VAL A 194 8.93 -10.02 12.30
C VAL A 194 8.74 -10.53 13.73
N TYR A 195 8.02 -9.76 14.53
CA TYR A 195 7.65 -10.11 15.89
C TYR A 195 6.16 -10.43 15.96
N VAL A 196 5.82 -11.44 16.75
CA VAL A 196 4.43 -11.88 16.97
C VAL A 196 4.14 -11.80 18.47
N ALA A 197 2.98 -11.25 18.82
CA ALA A 197 2.39 -11.42 20.14
C ALA A 197 1.07 -12.17 20.01
N THR A 198 1.01 -13.38 20.54
CA THR A 198 -0.11 -14.30 20.35
C THR A 198 -1.26 -13.99 21.29
N SER A 199 -2.51 -14.07 20.84
CA SER A 199 -3.66 -13.82 21.70
C SER A 199 -3.93 -14.97 22.67
N THR A 200 -4.19 -14.62 23.93
CA THR A 200 -4.69 -15.55 24.97
C THR A 200 -6.20 -15.42 25.20
N GLY A 201 -6.90 -14.66 24.36
CA GLY A 201 -8.32 -14.29 24.50
C GLY A 201 -8.62 -13.29 25.62
N SER A 202 -7.58 -12.61 26.13
CA SER A 202 -7.72 -11.56 27.16
C SER A 202 -6.49 -10.65 27.29
N ALA A 203 -5.41 -10.99 26.59
CA ALA A 203 -4.18 -10.23 26.44
C ALA A 203 -3.41 -10.78 25.23
N PHE A 204 -2.41 -10.05 24.74
CA PHE A 204 -1.40 -10.62 23.85
C PHE A 204 -0.17 -11.03 24.67
N ALA A 205 0.43 -12.16 24.32
CA ALA A 205 1.62 -12.71 24.96
C ALA A 205 2.81 -12.71 24.00
N GLY A 206 4.02 -12.45 24.49
CA GLY A 206 5.25 -12.68 23.71
C GLY A 206 6.02 -11.44 23.29
N THR A 207 6.20 -10.45 24.17
CA THR A 207 7.05 -9.28 23.92
C THR A 207 8.43 -9.68 23.38
N SER A 208 8.82 -9.13 22.23
CA SER A 208 10.09 -9.39 21.53
C SER A 208 10.30 -10.84 21.05
N THR A 209 9.23 -11.62 20.86
CA THR A 209 9.35 -12.95 20.26
C THR A 209 9.48 -12.82 18.75
N LYS A 210 10.71 -12.96 18.25
CA LYS A 210 10.99 -12.92 16.82
C LYS A 210 10.59 -14.25 16.15
N TRP A 211 9.67 -14.20 15.19
CA TRP A 211 9.22 -15.36 14.42
C TRP A 211 9.84 -15.43 13.03
N ASN A 212 10.32 -14.31 12.49
CA ASN A 212 11.04 -14.26 11.22
C ASN A 212 12.07 -13.12 11.16
N ASP A 213 12.97 -13.18 10.18
CA ASP A 213 13.85 -12.09 9.81
C ASP A 213 13.98 -11.94 8.30
N PHE A 214 14.37 -10.74 7.87
CA PHE A 214 14.50 -10.36 6.46
C PHE A 214 13.18 -10.50 5.67
N PHE A 215 12.04 -10.16 6.28
CA PHE A 215 10.73 -10.25 5.64
C PHE A 215 9.99 -8.91 5.67
N SER A 216 9.37 -8.54 4.55
CA SER A 216 8.76 -7.22 4.34
C SER A 216 9.76 -6.08 4.59
N ILE A 217 10.85 -6.11 3.84
CA ILE A 217 11.94 -5.13 3.95
C ILE A 217 11.38 -3.75 3.56
N GLY A 218 11.90 -2.69 4.18
CA GLY A 218 11.45 -1.30 4.03
C GLY A 218 10.61 -0.99 2.76
N GLY A 219 9.41 -0.46 2.94
CA GLY A 219 8.58 0.03 1.84
C GLY A 219 7.82 -1.03 1.04
N GLU A 220 8.06 -2.31 1.32
CA GLU A 220 7.18 -3.42 0.93
C GLU A 220 5.89 -3.38 1.77
N THR A 221 4.80 -3.93 1.24
CA THR A 221 3.53 -4.02 1.98
C THR A 221 3.39 -5.43 2.53
N ALA A 222 3.25 -5.57 3.84
CA ALA A 222 2.97 -6.85 4.51
C ALA A 222 1.45 -7.11 4.55
N SER A 223 1.07 -8.38 4.50
CA SER A 223 -0.28 -8.89 4.73
C SER A 223 -0.17 -10.25 5.42
N THR A 224 -1.29 -10.71 5.96
CA THR A 224 -1.49 -12.08 6.45
C THR A 224 -2.50 -12.81 5.56
N GLY A 225 -2.62 -14.13 5.76
CA GLY A 225 -3.67 -14.99 5.20
C GLY A 225 -3.26 -16.46 5.10
N ASP A 226 -4.21 -17.39 5.16
CA ASP A 226 -3.98 -18.83 5.01
C ASP A 226 -3.83 -19.19 3.54
N VAL A 227 -2.68 -18.82 2.96
CA VAL A 227 -2.42 -19.04 1.53
C VAL A 227 -2.15 -20.51 1.21
N ASN A 228 -2.01 -21.38 2.21
CA ASN A 228 -1.68 -22.78 2.04
C ASN A 228 -2.83 -23.75 2.39
N GLY A 229 -3.85 -23.27 3.10
CA GLY A 229 -5.07 -24.00 3.46
C GLY A 229 -4.88 -24.92 4.66
N ASP A 230 -3.95 -24.61 5.58
CA ASP A 230 -3.67 -25.42 6.77
C ASP A 230 -4.33 -24.92 8.06
N GLY A 231 -5.14 -23.87 7.96
CA GLY A 231 -5.86 -23.22 9.04
C GLY A 231 -4.99 -22.32 9.90
N ARG A 232 -3.85 -21.85 9.38
CA ARG A 232 -3.01 -20.83 10.01
C ARG A 232 -2.73 -19.73 9.00
N ASP A 233 -2.76 -18.51 9.48
CA ASP A 233 -2.35 -17.40 8.64
C ASP A 233 -0.83 -17.39 8.46
N ASP A 234 -0.44 -17.24 7.21
CA ASP A 234 0.93 -17.06 6.77
C ASP A 234 1.22 -15.56 6.62
N ILE A 235 2.50 -15.18 6.52
CA ILE A 235 2.84 -13.79 6.15
C ILE A 235 3.15 -13.71 4.66
N VAL A 236 2.59 -12.69 4.02
CA VAL A 236 2.77 -12.35 2.60
C VAL A 236 3.36 -10.95 2.51
N THR A 237 4.29 -10.72 1.60
CA THR A 237 4.72 -9.36 1.30
C THR A 237 4.79 -9.08 -0.20
N PHE A 238 4.25 -7.92 -0.57
CA PHE A 238 4.27 -7.36 -1.92
C PHE A 238 5.50 -6.46 -2.06
N ALA A 239 6.50 -6.94 -2.79
CA ALA A 239 7.70 -6.18 -3.07
C ALA A 239 7.44 -5.17 -4.19
N HIS A 240 7.32 -3.89 -3.85
CA HIS A 240 7.05 -2.81 -4.82
C HIS A 240 8.26 -2.38 -5.66
N SER A 241 9.33 -3.18 -5.66
CA SER A 241 10.45 -2.98 -6.57
C SER A 241 10.02 -3.18 -8.03
N ASN A 242 10.89 -2.85 -8.98
CA ASN A 242 10.60 -3.02 -10.41
C ASN A 242 10.31 -4.48 -10.82
N THR A 243 10.45 -5.48 -9.93
CA THR A 243 10.06 -6.86 -10.21
C THR A 243 8.67 -7.22 -9.69
N GLY A 244 8.06 -6.43 -8.79
CA GLY A 244 6.73 -6.75 -8.24
C GLY A 244 6.66 -8.14 -7.59
N ASP A 245 7.76 -8.63 -7.00
CA ASP A 245 7.81 -10.00 -6.47
C ASP A 245 6.90 -10.13 -5.23
N VAL A 246 6.28 -11.29 -5.06
CA VAL A 246 5.51 -11.63 -3.85
C VAL A 246 6.19 -12.75 -3.11
N TYR A 247 6.52 -12.50 -1.84
CA TYR A 247 7.15 -13.48 -0.96
C TYR A 247 6.16 -13.95 0.09
N VAL A 248 6.24 -15.24 0.41
CA VAL A 248 5.42 -15.91 1.43
C VAL A 248 6.34 -16.59 2.43
N ALA A 249 6.06 -16.45 3.72
CA ALA A 249 6.67 -17.28 4.76
C ALA A 249 5.57 -17.99 5.55
N LEU A 250 5.57 -19.32 5.43
CA LEU A 250 4.52 -20.16 6.02
C LEU A 250 4.63 -20.23 7.54
N SER A 251 3.51 -20.15 8.25
CA SER A 251 3.42 -20.37 9.69
C SER A 251 3.42 -21.86 10.03
N ASN A 252 4.09 -22.22 11.13
CA ASN A 252 3.94 -23.52 11.77
C ASN A 252 3.24 -23.46 13.13
N GLY A 253 2.62 -22.32 13.45
CA GLY A 253 1.93 -22.07 14.72
C GLY A 253 2.85 -21.60 15.86
N SER A 254 4.15 -21.43 15.59
CA SER A 254 5.12 -20.95 16.59
C SER A 254 6.29 -20.15 16.02
N SER A 255 6.40 -20.08 14.68
CA SER A 255 7.40 -19.35 13.91
C SER A 255 7.01 -19.36 12.44
N PHE A 256 7.60 -18.46 11.64
CA PHE A 256 7.49 -18.50 10.18
C PHE A 256 8.70 -19.18 9.55
N GLY A 257 8.50 -19.88 8.44
CA GLY A 257 9.57 -20.37 7.58
C GLY A 257 10.37 -19.25 6.90
N GLY A 258 11.42 -19.57 6.14
CA GLY A 258 12.13 -18.55 5.37
C GLY A 258 11.30 -18.05 4.20
N GLY A 259 11.24 -16.72 3.98
CA GLY A 259 10.51 -16.11 2.87
C GLY A 259 10.86 -16.72 1.51
N GLN A 260 9.86 -17.24 0.81
CA GLN A 260 9.98 -17.84 -0.52
C GLN A 260 9.24 -16.98 -1.53
N LYS A 261 9.84 -16.76 -2.70
CA LYS A 261 9.13 -16.10 -3.79
C LYS A 261 8.07 -17.03 -4.37
N TRP A 262 6.80 -16.63 -4.29
CA TRP A 262 5.65 -17.39 -4.78
C TRP A 262 5.03 -16.81 -6.06
N HIS A 263 5.27 -15.53 -6.35
CA HIS A 263 4.85 -14.88 -7.59
C HIS A 263 5.85 -13.78 -7.98
N ASP A 264 5.88 -13.40 -9.25
CA ASP A 264 6.62 -12.24 -9.76
C ASP A 264 5.70 -11.28 -10.53
N TRP A 265 6.01 -9.99 -10.53
CA TRP A 265 5.23 -8.96 -11.21
C TRP A 265 3.75 -8.90 -10.79
N PHE A 266 3.48 -8.81 -9.49
CA PHE A 266 2.14 -8.63 -8.95
C PHE A 266 2.09 -7.43 -8.00
N ALA A 267 1.09 -6.57 -8.16
CA ALA A 267 0.98 -5.27 -7.46
C ALA A 267 2.27 -4.39 -7.50
N PRO A 268 2.96 -4.22 -8.64
CA PRO A 268 4.17 -3.40 -8.70
C PRO A 268 3.90 -1.90 -8.47
N GLY A 269 4.92 -1.16 -8.02
CA GLY A 269 4.90 0.29 -7.95
C GLY A 269 3.84 0.87 -7.00
N ALA A 270 2.85 1.58 -7.54
CA ALA A 270 1.79 2.25 -6.78
C ALA A 270 0.50 1.40 -6.65
N GLU A 271 0.48 0.18 -7.20
CA GLU A 271 -0.64 -0.73 -7.05
C GLU A 271 -0.80 -1.17 -5.59
N ILE A 272 -2.01 -1.57 -5.22
CA ILE A 272 -2.36 -2.03 -3.88
C ILE A 272 -2.60 -3.54 -3.96
N GLY A 273 -1.81 -4.32 -3.22
CA GLY A 273 -2.00 -5.75 -3.06
C GLY A 273 -2.85 -6.05 -1.83
N ALA A 274 -3.70 -7.07 -1.92
CA ALA A 274 -4.48 -7.63 -0.83
C ALA A 274 -4.49 -9.16 -0.91
N VAL A 275 -4.89 -9.80 0.19
CA VAL A 275 -4.93 -11.24 0.36
C VAL A 275 -6.33 -11.64 0.84
N GLY A 276 -6.91 -12.69 0.26
CA GLY A 276 -8.20 -13.25 0.68
C GLY A 276 -8.70 -14.34 -0.28
N ASP A 277 -9.46 -15.31 0.22
CA ASP A 277 -10.04 -16.43 -0.55
C ASP A 277 -11.15 -15.94 -1.48
N VAL A 278 -10.80 -15.56 -2.72
CA VAL A 278 -11.79 -15.02 -3.67
C VAL A 278 -12.45 -16.11 -4.50
N ASP A 279 -11.93 -17.35 -4.48
CA ASP A 279 -12.50 -18.48 -5.22
C ASP A 279 -13.29 -19.49 -4.39
N GLY A 280 -13.19 -19.40 -3.06
CA GLY A 280 -13.89 -20.20 -2.08
C GLY A 280 -13.28 -21.59 -1.90
N ASP A 281 -11.99 -21.76 -2.20
CA ASP A 281 -11.29 -23.04 -2.08
C ASP A 281 -10.65 -23.29 -0.70
N GLY A 282 -10.76 -22.32 0.20
CA GLY A 282 -10.22 -22.32 1.56
C GLY A 282 -8.75 -21.93 1.62
N ARG A 283 -8.22 -21.29 0.58
CA ARG A 283 -6.90 -20.67 0.58
C ARG A 283 -7.02 -19.22 0.17
N ASP A 284 -6.24 -18.37 0.83
CA ASP A 284 -6.21 -16.98 0.42
C ASP A 284 -5.43 -16.76 -0.87
N ASP A 285 -6.04 -15.97 -1.77
CA ASP A 285 -5.50 -15.60 -3.06
C ASP A 285 -4.89 -14.19 -3.02
N LEU A 286 -4.12 -13.83 -4.06
CA LEU A 286 -3.67 -12.45 -4.21
C LEU A 286 -4.66 -11.63 -5.06
N VAL A 287 -4.95 -10.42 -4.60
CA VAL A 287 -5.71 -9.41 -5.34
C VAL A 287 -4.85 -8.16 -5.53
N ALA A 288 -4.76 -7.65 -6.75
CA ALA A 288 -4.06 -6.41 -7.07
C ALA A 288 -5.03 -5.38 -7.64
N PHE A 289 -5.15 -4.25 -6.96
CA PHE A 289 -5.83 -3.06 -7.45
C PHE A 289 -4.80 -2.19 -8.15
N THR A 290 -4.96 -2.00 -9.47
CA THR A 290 -4.03 -1.16 -10.24
C THR A 290 -4.03 0.31 -9.79
N HIS A 291 -5.08 0.71 -9.06
CA HIS A 291 -5.22 1.99 -8.36
C HIS A 291 -4.89 3.21 -9.24
N ASN A 292 -5.32 3.13 -10.50
CA ASN A 292 -5.12 4.13 -11.54
C ASN A 292 -6.48 4.45 -12.22
N PRO A 293 -6.55 5.35 -13.22
CA PRO A 293 -7.82 5.71 -13.85
C PRO A 293 -8.59 4.55 -14.52
N ALA A 294 -7.93 3.45 -14.89
CA ALA A 294 -8.59 2.26 -15.40
C ALA A 294 -9.22 1.43 -14.28
N GLY A 295 -8.66 1.47 -13.06
CA GLY A 295 -9.17 0.74 -11.90
C GLY A 295 -9.29 -0.77 -12.17
N ASP A 296 -8.34 -1.34 -12.90
CA ASP A 296 -8.32 -2.78 -13.18
C ASP A 296 -7.97 -3.54 -11.90
N VAL A 297 -8.60 -4.70 -11.71
CA VAL A 297 -8.34 -5.61 -10.60
C VAL A 297 -7.87 -6.95 -11.14
N TYR A 298 -6.72 -7.40 -10.69
CA TYR A 298 -6.10 -8.67 -11.06
C TYR A 298 -6.12 -9.64 -9.88
N VAL A 299 -6.33 -10.92 -10.16
CA VAL A 299 -6.33 -12.00 -9.17
C VAL A 299 -5.31 -13.05 -9.58
N ALA A 300 -4.49 -13.51 -8.63
CA ALA A 300 -3.61 -14.65 -8.78
C ALA A 300 -3.99 -15.71 -7.74
N LEU A 301 -4.59 -16.81 -8.21
CA LEU A 301 -5.11 -17.87 -7.34
C LEU A 301 -3.99 -18.65 -6.65
N SER A 302 -4.18 -18.98 -5.39
CA SER A 302 -3.26 -19.83 -4.64
C SER A 302 -3.34 -21.28 -5.09
N THR A 303 -2.18 -21.93 -5.11
CA THR A 303 -2.05 -23.38 -5.30
C THR A 303 -1.66 -24.10 -4.02
N GLY A 304 -1.57 -23.36 -2.90
CA GLY A 304 -1.02 -23.79 -1.62
C GLY A 304 0.50 -23.93 -1.56
N THR A 305 1.21 -23.67 -2.67
CA THR A 305 2.68 -23.69 -2.73
C THR A 305 3.28 -22.60 -3.63
N SER A 306 2.44 -21.85 -4.33
CA SER A 306 2.75 -20.75 -5.24
C SER A 306 1.44 -20.07 -5.66
N PHE A 307 1.50 -18.93 -6.35
CA PHE A 307 0.33 -18.34 -6.98
C PHE A 307 0.34 -18.57 -8.50
N GLY A 308 -0.84 -18.79 -9.08
CA GLY A 308 -1.05 -18.85 -10.51
C GLY A 308 -0.86 -17.49 -11.20
N PRO A 309 -0.96 -17.42 -12.53
CA PRO A 309 -0.75 -16.16 -13.25
C PRO A 309 -1.86 -15.14 -12.95
N GLY A 310 -1.50 -13.89 -12.64
CA GLY A 310 -2.44 -12.79 -12.46
C GLY A 310 -3.39 -12.62 -13.66
N GLN A 311 -4.70 -12.75 -13.42
CA GLN A 311 -5.78 -12.57 -14.39
C GLN A 311 -6.61 -11.35 -14.05
N LYS A 312 -6.99 -10.55 -15.05
CA LYS A 312 -7.92 -9.43 -14.84
C LYS A 312 -9.32 -9.98 -14.55
N TRP A 313 -9.85 -9.72 -13.37
CA TRP A 313 -11.17 -10.18 -12.93
C TRP A 313 -12.23 -9.06 -12.87
N HIS A 314 -11.80 -7.79 -12.80
CA HIS A 314 -12.69 -6.63 -12.81
C HIS A 314 -12.01 -5.39 -13.42
N GLU A 315 -12.80 -4.38 -13.78
CA GLU A 315 -12.35 -3.08 -14.30
C GLU A 315 -13.13 -1.92 -13.68
N PHE A 316 -12.52 -0.73 -13.66
CA PHE A 316 -13.10 0.48 -13.06
C PHE A 316 -13.53 0.30 -11.60
N PHE A 317 -12.73 -0.41 -10.80
CA PHE A 317 -12.94 -0.61 -9.37
C PHE A 317 -11.79 -0.04 -8.56
N SER A 318 -12.13 0.66 -7.47
CA SER A 318 -11.18 1.40 -6.65
C SER A 318 -10.17 2.21 -7.47
N PRO A 319 -10.63 3.06 -8.42
CA PRO A 319 -9.73 4.02 -9.02
C PRO A 319 -9.12 4.91 -7.94
N PHE A 320 -8.17 5.68 -8.39
CA PHE A 320 -7.33 6.48 -7.54
C PHE A 320 -8.05 7.40 -6.54
N GLY A 321 -7.57 7.41 -5.30
CA GLY A 321 -8.12 8.24 -4.21
C GLY A 321 -9.26 7.57 -3.44
N GLU A 322 -9.61 6.34 -3.81
CA GLU A 322 -10.48 5.46 -3.04
C GLU A 322 -9.66 4.49 -2.18
N TYR A 323 -10.30 3.76 -1.27
CA TYR A 323 -9.62 2.77 -0.43
C TYR A 323 -10.21 1.39 -0.70
N PRO A 324 -9.43 0.48 -1.32
CA PRO A 324 -9.90 -0.88 -1.57
C PRO A 324 -9.78 -1.76 -0.32
N ALA A 325 -10.61 -2.78 -0.23
CA ALA A 325 -10.51 -3.89 0.72
C ALA A 325 -11.08 -5.16 0.08
N VAL A 326 -10.79 -6.31 0.70
CA VAL A 326 -11.42 -7.60 0.38
C VAL A 326 -12.09 -8.15 1.63
N GLY A 327 -13.15 -8.96 1.46
CA GLY A 327 -13.88 -9.55 2.59
C GLY A 327 -15.20 -10.19 2.16
N ASP A 328 -15.65 -11.23 2.85
CA ASP A 328 -16.89 -11.95 2.54
C ASP A 328 -18.11 -11.20 3.09
N VAL A 329 -18.54 -10.16 2.37
CA VAL A 329 -19.64 -9.31 2.83
C VAL A 329 -21.02 -9.91 2.54
N ASP A 330 -21.12 -11.03 1.82
CA ASP A 330 -22.39 -11.70 1.49
C ASP A 330 -22.60 -13.09 2.11
N GLY A 331 -21.56 -13.63 2.74
CA GLY A 331 -21.57 -14.86 3.53
C GLY A 331 -21.57 -16.11 2.67
N ASP A 332 -21.08 -16.02 1.42
CA ASP A 332 -21.00 -17.15 0.51
C ASP A 332 -19.68 -17.93 0.59
N GLY A 333 -18.78 -17.51 1.48
CA GLY A 333 -17.46 -18.08 1.72
C GLY A 333 -16.39 -17.58 0.76
N LYS A 334 -16.64 -16.46 0.05
CA LYS A 334 -15.65 -15.85 -0.85
C LYS A 334 -15.46 -14.39 -0.51
N ALA A 335 -14.22 -13.95 -0.51
CA ALA A 335 -13.90 -12.54 -0.40
C ALA A 335 -14.41 -11.77 -1.62
N ASP A 336 -15.22 -10.74 -1.36
CA ASP A 336 -15.70 -9.76 -2.32
C ASP A 336 -14.73 -8.58 -2.43
N LEU A 337 -14.90 -7.72 -3.44
CA LEU A 337 -14.21 -6.43 -3.48
C LEU A 337 -15.06 -5.35 -2.82
N ILE A 338 -14.44 -4.53 -1.98
CA ILE A 338 -15.03 -3.34 -1.37
C ILE A 338 -14.16 -2.13 -1.71
N THR A 339 -14.76 -0.99 -2.04
CA THR A 339 -14.05 0.29 -2.12
C THR A 339 -14.82 1.39 -1.39
N PHE A 340 -14.08 2.16 -0.60
CA PHE A 340 -14.58 3.35 0.08
C PHE A 340 -14.18 4.57 -0.76
N THR A 341 -15.15 5.11 -1.49
CA THR A 341 -14.97 6.42 -2.13
C THR A 341 -14.85 7.46 -1.02
N GLN A 342 -13.93 8.42 -1.08
CA GLN A 342 -13.80 9.42 -0.01
C GLN A 342 -14.21 10.82 -0.46
N GLY A 343 -14.26 11.75 0.50
CA GLY A 343 -14.84 13.08 0.31
C GLY A 343 -16.31 13.14 0.72
N PHE A 344 -17.10 13.98 0.04
CA PHE A 344 -18.49 14.26 0.46
C PHE A 344 -19.50 13.17 0.11
N ALA A 345 -19.24 12.35 -0.92
CA ALA A 345 -20.11 11.23 -1.25
C ALA A 345 -19.93 10.10 -0.22
N ALA A 346 -18.66 9.76 0.05
CA ALA A 346 -18.28 8.71 1.00
C ALA A 346 -19.11 7.42 0.78
N ASP A 347 -19.30 7.06 -0.49
CA ASP A 347 -20.02 5.87 -0.92
C ASP A 347 -19.16 4.62 -0.70
N VAL A 348 -19.82 3.52 -0.32
CA VAL A 348 -19.20 2.19 -0.25
C VAL A 348 -19.72 1.37 -1.43
N ILE A 349 -18.80 0.94 -2.28
CA ILE A 349 -19.10 0.18 -3.49
C ILE A 349 -18.57 -1.24 -3.33
N VAL A 350 -19.40 -2.22 -3.64
CA VAL A 350 -19.07 -3.65 -3.54
C VAL A 350 -19.18 -4.31 -4.91
N ALA A 351 -18.22 -5.16 -5.25
CA ALA A 351 -18.30 -6.06 -6.39
C ALA A 351 -18.11 -7.50 -5.90
N ARG A 352 -19.20 -8.27 -5.93
CA ARG A 352 -19.22 -9.61 -5.34
C ARG A 352 -18.45 -10.64 -6.15
N SER A 353 -17.75 -11.55 -5.50
CA SER A 353 -17.04 -12.63 -6.15
C SER A 353 -18.01 -13.66 -6.75
N THR A 354 -17.58 -14.25 -7.86
CA THR A 354 -18.23 -15.41 -8.47
C THR A 354 -17.36 -16.66 -8.39
N GLY A 355 -16.18 -16.53 -7.76
CA GLY A 355 -15.10 -17.50 -7.73
C GLY A 355 -14.30 -17.65 -9.03
N THR A 356 -14.62 -16.86 -10.06
CA THR A 356 -13.85 -16.82 -11.32
C THR A 356 -13.73 -15.42 -11.92
N SER A 357 -14.40 -14.45 -11.32
CA SER A 357 -14.46 -13.03 -11.68
C SER A 357 -15.23 -12.29 -10.59
N PHE A 358 -15.27 -10.96 -10.63
CA PHE A 358 -16.19 -10.17 -9.81
C PHE A 358 -17.40 -9.71 -10.63
N GLY A 359 -18.57 -9.69 -10.00
CA GLY A 359 -19.79 -9.14 -10.55
C GLY A 359 -19.71 -7.62 -10.71
N GLY A 360 -20.75 -7.01 -11.28
CA GLY A 360 -20.77 -5.56 -11.46
C GLY A 360 -20.76 -4.80 -10.13
N ALA A 361 -19.95 -3.74 -10.06
CA ALA A 361 -19.87 -2.85 -8.91
C ALA A 361 -21.23 -2.21 -8.55
N GLN A 362 -21.59 -2.27 -7.27
CA GLN A 362 -22.86 -1.78 -6.73
C GLN A 362 -22.61 -0.92 -5.50
N LYS A 363 -23.31 0.22 -5.42
CA LYS A 363 -23.32 1.04 -4.21
C LYS A 363 -24.14 0.34 -3.12
N TRP A 364 -23.49 0.00 -2.01
CA TRP A 364 -24.09 -0.70 -0.87
C TRP A 364 -24.32 0.23 0.33
N HIS A 365 -23.64 1.37 0.40
CA HIS A 365 -23.81 2.37 1.45
C HIS A 365 -23.38 3.78 0.99
N ASP A 366 -23.76 4.82 1.74
CA ASP A 366 -23.29 6.19 1.58
C ASP A 366 -23.03 6.94 2.89
N LEU A 367 -22.22 8.00 2.77
CA LEU A 367 -21.81 8.82 3.91
C LEU A 367 -21.09 7.99 4.98
N PHE A 368 -20.23 7.07 4.55
CA PHE A 368 -19.42 6.22 5.42
C PHE A 368 -17.93 6.41 5.15
N ALA A 369 -17.11 6.47 6.20
CA ALA A 369 -15.70 6.84 6.13
C ALA A 369 -15.51 8.24 5.51
N VAL A 370 -16.21 9.23 6.05
CA VAL A 370 -16.23 10.61 5.53
C VAL A 370 -14.92 11.31 5.83
N GLY A 371 -14.39 12.03 4.83
CA GLY A 371 -13.25 12.92 5.02
C GLY A 371 -11.92 12.19 5.19
N ALA A 372 -11.47 12.01 6.43
CA ALA A 372 -10.17 11.38 6.76
C ALA A 372 -10.31 10.17 7.69
N GLU A 373 -11.55 9.71 7.89
CA GLU A 373 -11.85 8.50 8.65
C GLU A 373 -11.22 7.26 7.97
N GLN A 374 -10.78 6.30 8.78
CA GLN A 374 -10.08 5.10 8.35
C GLN A 374 -11.05 3.90 8.35
N PRO A 375 -11.47 3.37 7.19
CA PRO A 375 -12.36 2.22 7.14
C PRO A 375 -11.63 0.87 7.32
N ARG A 376 -12.33 -0.12 7.86
CA ARG A 376 -11.96 -1.54 7.97
C ARG A 376 -13.16 -2.41 7.62
N VAL A 377 -12.91 -3.67 7.25
CA VAL A 377 -13.88 -4.70 6.87
C VAL A 377 -13.63 -5.91 7.75
N GLY A 378 -14.69 -6.54 8.28
CA GLY A 378 -14.62 -7.70 9.17
C GLY A 378 -15.95 -8.00 9.88
N ASP A 379 -16.20 -9.25 10.29
CA ASP A 379 -17.45 -9.72 10.89
C ASP A 379 -17.58 -9.30 12.36
N ILE A 380 -18.12 -8.12 12.62
CA ILE A 380 -18.17 -7.57 13.99
C ILE A 380 -19.40 -8.04 14.77
N ASP A 381 -20.37 -8.70 14.12
CA ASP A 381 -21.60 -9.18 14.75
C ASP A 381 -21.74 -10.72 14.86
N GLY A 382 -20.84 -11.45 14.19
CA GLY A 382 -20.68 -12.89 14.25
C GLY A 382 -21.70 -13.64 13.42
N ASP A 383 -22.25 -13.01 12.38
CA ASP A 383 -23.24 -13.61 11.50
C ASP A 383 -22.64 -14.31 10.27
N GLY A 384 -21.31 -14.28 10.14
CA GLY A 384 -20.54 -14.85 9.05
C GLY A 384 -20.48 -13.96 7.81
N LYS A 385 -20.80 -12.67 7.94
CA LYS A 385 -20.61 -11.67 6.88
C LYS A 385 -19.76 -10.54 7.40
N ASP A 386 -18.82 -10.11 6.57
CA ASP A 386 -18.01 -8.97 6.91
C ASP A 386 -18.84 -7.68 6.88
N ASP A 387 -18.70 -6.91 7.95
CA ASP A 387 -19.27 -5.60 8.17
C ASP A 387 -18.25 -4.50 7.83
N ILE A 388 -18.65 -3.24 8.01
CA ILE A 388 -17.73 -2.11 7.86
C ILE A 388 -17.66 -1.28 9.13
N VAL A 389 -16.43 -0.91 9.51
CA VAL A 389 -16.14 -0.02 10.64
C VAL A 389 -15.30 1.14 10.14
N THR A 390 -15.51 2.34 10.68
CA THR A 390 -14.66 3.49 10.40
C THR A 390 -14.24 4.22 11.68
N PHE A 391 -12.97 4.60 11.72
CA PHE A 391 -12.32 5.24 12.85
C PHE A 391 -11.98 6.68 12.51
N THR A 392 -12.36 7.63 13.35
CA THR A 392 -12.06 9.05 13.08
C THR A 392 -10.59 9.40 13.26
N CYS A 393 -9.87 8.68 14.12
CA CYS A 393 -8.44 8.85 14.38
C CYS A 393 -8.04 10.33 14.60
N ASN A 394 -8.89 11.03 15.35
CA ASN A 394 -8.80 12.45 15.66
C ASN A 394 -8.94 12.68 17.16
N ALA A 395 -9.20 13.92 17.59
CA ALA A 395 -9.36 14.23 19.01
C ALA A 395 -10.63 13.62 19.64
N ASP A 396 -11.66 13.35 18.84
CA ASP A 396 -12.91 12.73 19.28
C ASP A 396 -12.76 11.20 19.36
N ALA A 397 -11.94 10.61 18.47
CA ALA A 397 -11.63 9.18 18.44
C ALA A 397 -12.90 8.31 18.48
N ASP A 398 -13.88 8.67 17.64
CA ASP A 398 -15.14 7.94 17.53
C ASP A 398 -14.97 6.75 16.56
N VAL A 399 -15.74 5.70 16.82
CA VAL A 399 -15.83 4.50 15.98
C VAL A 399 -17.28 4.30 15.55
N TYR A 400 -17.50 4.26 14.24
CA TYR A 400 -18.81 4.04 13.64
C TYR A 400 -18.83 2.72 12.89
N ALA A 401 -19.95 2.00 12.94
CA ALA A 401 -20.09 0.73 12.25
C ALA A 401 -21.38 0.65 11.44
N ALA A 402 -21.37 -0.16 10.38
CA ALA A 402 -22.54 -0.52 9.59
C ALA A 402 -22.53 -2.02 9.28
N ILE A 403 -23.68 -2.66 9.48
CA ILE A 403 -23.85 -4.11 9.42
C ILE A 403 -24.27 -4.57 8.03
N SER A 404 -23.59 -5.57 7.49
CA SER A 404 -23.91 -6.21 6.23
C SER A 404 -25.21 -6.99 6.32
N THR A 405 -25.99 -6.88 5.25
CA THR A 405 -27.19 -7.70 5.02
C THR A 405 -26.98 -8.73 3.93
N GLY A 406 -25.74 -8.84 3.41
CA GLY A 406 -25.36 -9.57 2.19
C GLY A 406 -25.83 -8.94 0.87
N THR A 407 -26.45 -7.77 0.93
CA THR A 407 -26.82 -7.01 -0.28
C THR A 407 -26.69 -5.48 -0.14
N ALA A 408 -26.38 -5.01 1.06
CA ALA A 408 -26.17 -3.61 1.44
C ALA A 408 -25.61 -3.57 2.87
N PHE A 409 -24.99 -2.47 3.27
CA PHE A 409 -24.69 -2.20 4.68
C PHE A 409 -25.80 -1.35 5.30
N THR A 410 -26.05 -1.55 6.59
CA THR A 410 -27.10 -0.84 7.34
C THR A 410 -26.54 -0.18 8.60
N GLY A 411 -27.00 1.04 8.87
CA GLY A 411 -26.45 1.86 9.94
C GLY A 411 -25.57 2.97 9.38
N THR A 412 -26.11 4.19 9.35
CA THR A 412 -25.35 5.39 8.98
C THR A 412 -25.09 6.17 10.25
N THR A 413 -23.84 6.57 10.51
CA THR A 413 -23.45 7.34 11.70
C THR A 413 -23.83 6.67 13.03
N VAL A 414 -23.91 5.33 13.06
CA VAL A 414 -24.16 4.59 14.30
C VAL A 414 -22.84 4.45 15.05
N LYS A 415 -22.69 5.23 16.12
CA LYS A 415 -21.49 5.20 16.94
C LYS A 415 -21.48 3.96 17.84
N TRP A 416 -20.48 3.11 17.68
CA TRP A 416 -20.29 1.87 18.45
C TRP A 416 -19.26 2.02 19.57
N ASN A 417 -18.34 2.98 19.44
CA ASN A 417 -17.35 3.30 20.47
C ASN A 417 -16.90 4.77 20.39
N ASP A 418 -16.27 5.24 21.46
CA ASP A 418 -15.58 6.53 21.51
C ASP A 418 -14.28 6.45 22.32
N PHE A 419 -13.41 7.44 22.13
CA PHE A 419 -12.06 7.46 22.69
C PHE A 419 -11.18 6.27 22.25
N PHE A 420 -11.37 5.80 21.01
CA PHE A 420 -10.62 4.70 20.41
C PHE A 420 -10.07 5.11 19.03
N CYS A 421 -8.75 5.00 18.84
CA CYS A 421 -7.98 5.65 17.77
C CYS A 421 -7.88 7.18 17.91
N LEU A 422 -6.80 7.65 18.53
CA LEU A 422 -6.36 9.05 18.49
C LEU A 422 -5.54 9.35 17.23
N THR A 423 -5.20 10.61 17.02
CA THR A 423 -4.35 11.04 15.90
C THR A 423 -2.98 10.36 15.92
N GLY A 424 -2.69 9.64 14.84
CA GLY A 424 -1.42 8.91 14.64
C GLY A 424 -1.47 7.44 15.05
N GLU A 425 -2.58 7.00 15.65
CA GLU A 425 -2.82 5.60 15.98
C GLU A 425 -3.32 4.81 14.76
N PHE A 426 -3.12 3.50 14.79
CA PHE A 426 -3.48 2.60 13.69
C PHE A 426 -4.47 1.52 14.19
N PRO A 427 -5.72 1.55 13.71
CA PRO A 427 -6.74 0.60 14.13
C PRO A 427 -6.85 -0.61 13.19
N TYR A 428 -7.35 -1.72 13.72
CA TYR A 428 -7.61 -3.00 13.04
C TYR A 428 -8.91 -3.62 13.55
N LEU A 429 -9.44 -4.58 12.79
CA LEU A 429 -10.51 -5.50 13.19
C LEU A 429 -9.90 -6.90 13.26
N ALA A 430 -10.25 -7.67 14.29
CA ALA A 430 -9.71 -9.01 14.53
C ALA A 430 -10.49 -9.73 15.64
N ASP A 431 -10.80 -11.02 15.50
CA ASP A 431 -11.41 -11.85 16.55
C ASP A 431 -10.34 -12.29 17.56
N VAL A 432 -9.96 -11.37 18.45
CA VAL A 432 -8.84 -11.60 19.36
C VAL A 432 -9.27 -12.39 20.59
N ASP A 433 -10.57 -12.53 20.89
CA ASP A 433 -11.06 -13.36 21.99
C ASP A 433 -11.61 -14.75 21.59
N GLY A 434 -11.77 -14.98 20.29
CA GLY A 434 -12.13 -16.26 19.68
C GLY A 434 -13.62 -16.55 19.83
N ASP A 435 -14.45 -15.51 19.90
CA ASP A 435 -15.89 -15.62 20.03
C ASP A 435 -16.65 -15.56 18.70
N GLY A 436 -15.90 -15.44 17.60
CA GLY A 436 -16.39 -15.36 16.22
C GLY A 436 -16.82 -13.96 15.82
N ARG A 437 -16.38 -12.92 16.55
CA ARG A 437 -16.69 -11.52 16.25
C ARG A 437 -15.42 -10.70 16.27
N ASP A 438 -15.24 -9.91 15.24
CA ASP A 438 -14.11 -9.01 15.16
C ASP A 438 -14.22 -7.89 16.19
N ASP A 439 -13.17 -7.78 16.99
CA ASP A 439 -12.95 -6.73 17.97
C ASP A 439 -12.20 -5.55 17.34
N ILE A 440 -12.25 -4.38 17.98
CA ILE A 440 -11.39 -3.27 17.60
C ILE A 440 -10.05 -3.36 18.32
N VAL A 441 -8.95 -3.28 17.56
CA VAL A 441 -7.58 -3.26 18.08
C VAL A 441 -6.91 -1.96 17.64
N VAL A 442 -6.16 -1.29 18.53
CA VAL A 442 -5.41 -0.09 18.18
C VAL A 442 -4.00 -0.11 18.73
N PHE A 443 -3.04 0.23 17.85
CA PHE A 443 -1.66 0.49 18.19
C PHE A 443 -1.46 1.99 18.41
N THR A 444 -1.14 2.37 19.64
CA THR A 444 -1.11 3.80 20.03
C THR A 444 0.05 4.59 19.42
N LYS A 445 1.11 3.92 18.96
CA LYS A 445 2.36 4.50 18.38
C LYS A 445 2.91 5.73 19.14
N GLY A 446 2.59 5.83 20.43
CA GLY A 446 3.06 6.86 21.34
C GLY A 446 4.34 6.41 22.06
N ASN A 447 4.76 7.14 23.09
CA ASN A 447 5.98 6.80 23.82
C ASN A 447 5.96 5.40 24.47
N LEU A 448 4.78 4.82 24.67
CA LEU A 448 4.61 3.49 25.27
C LEU A 448 4.38 2.39 24.23
N ASN A 449 3.96 2.73 22.99
CA ASN A 449 3.56 1.79 21.95
C ASN A 449 2.67 0.67 22.53
N ASP A 450 1.62 1.08 23.25
CA ASP A 450 0.64 0.15 23.83
C ASP A 450 -0.34 -0.32 22.76
N VAL A 451 -0.88 -1.53 22.96
CA VAL A 451 -1.97 -2.12 22.18
C VAL A 451 -3.21 -2.19 23.05
N TYR A 452 -4.30 -1.56 22.58
CA TYR A 452 -5.60 -1.57 23.24
C TYR A 452 -6.62 -2.35 22.41
N VAL A 453 -7.51 -3.06 23.10
CA VAL A 453 -8.58 -3.87 22.51
C VAL A 453 -9.92 -3.43 23.09
N GLY A 454 -10.92 -3.25 22.23
CA GLY A 454 -12.32 -3.07 22.61
C GLY A 454 -13.15 -4.24 22.07
N LEU A 455 -13.58 -5.12 22.98
CA LEU A 455 -14.29 -6.35 22.58
C LEU A 455 -15.67 -6.06 21.97
N SER A 456 -16.03 -6.76 20.91
CA SER A 456 -17.34 -6.67 20.28
C SER A 456 -18.43 -7.35 21.12
N THR A 457 -19.58 -6.69 21.20
CA THR A 457 -20.81 -7.27 21.74
C THR A 457 -21.77 -7.72 20.65
N GLY A 458 -21.36 -7.64 19.38
CA GLY A 458 -22.19 -7.78 18.18
C GLY A 458 -23.21 -6.65 17.95
N THR A 459 -23.11 -5.58 18.74
CA THR A 459 -23.99 -4.40 18.66
C THR A 459 -23.31 -3.10 19.10
N SER A 460 -22.12 -3.19 19.67
CA SER A 460 -21.24 -2.10 20.13
C SER A 460 -19.86 -2.68 20.45
N PHE A 461 -18.85 -1.82 20.66
CA PHE A 461 -17.58 -2.25 21.22
C PHE A 461 -17.48 -1.83 22.69
N GLY A 462 -16.86 -2.67 23.51
CA GLY A 462 -16.50 -2.35 24.88
C GLY A 462 -15.44 -1.25 24.99
N PRO A 463 -15.15 -0.74 26.20
CA PRO A 463 -14.10 0.24 26.38
C PRO A 463 -12.73 -0.35 25.99
N GLY A 464 -11.83 0.48 25.46
CA GLY A 464 -10.47 0.06 25.17
C GLY A 464 -9.71 -0.35 26.43
N VAL A 465 -9.25 -1.60 26.47
CA VAL A 465 -8.43 -2.18 27.54
C VAL A 465 -7.05 -2.46 26.98
N LYS A 466 -6.00 -2.08 27.72
CA LYS A 466 -4.63 -2.40 27.32
C LYS A 466 -4.39 -3.91 27.39
N TRP A 467 -4.07 -4.52 26.25
CA TRP A 467 -3.77 -5.95 26.14
C TRP A 467 -2.27 -6.24 25.99
N HIS A 468 -1.50 -5.25 25.52
CA HIS A 468 -0.04 -5.36 25.41
C HIS A 468 0.62 -3.98 25.55
N ASP A 469 1.90 -3.94 25.92
CA ASP A 469 2.73 -2.73 25.93
C ASP A 469 4.04 -2.91 25.13
N PHE A 470 4.60 -1.81 24.62
CA PHE A 470 5.84 -1.81 23.85
C PHE A 470 5.84 -2.75 22.62
N PHE A 471 4.77 -2.70 21.81
CA PHE A 471 4.64 -3.50 20.59
C PHE A 471 4.09 -2.66 19.44
N GLY A 472 4.65 -2.82 18.23
CA GLY A 472 4.41 -1.90 17.12
C GLY A 472 5.09 -0.55 17.35
N LEU A 473 6.41 -0.57 17.53
CA LEU A 473 7.22 0.61 17.80
C LEU A 473 7.17 1.61 16.63
N ASN A 474 7.55 2.86 16.92
CA ASN A 474 7.66 3.88 15.89
C ASN A 474 8.59 3.45 14.75
N GLY A 475 8.05 3.49 13.53
CA GLY A 475 8.76 3.03 12.33
C GLY A 475 8.54 1.57 12.00
N GLU A 476 7.76 0.81 12.77
CA GLU A 476 7.34 -0.54 12.42
C GLU A 476 5.97 -0.52 11.71
N VAL A 477 5.77 -1.50 10.83
CA VAL A 477 4.44 -1.83 10.27
C VAL A 477 3.79 -2.83 11.22
N THR A 478 2.48 -2.70 11.42
CA THR A 478 1.68 -3.54 12.30
C THR A 478 0.62 -4.24 11.47
N LEU A 479 0.28 -5.47 11.85
CA LEU A 479 -0.88 -6.20 11.35
C LEU A 479 -1.66 -6.71 12.55
#